data_AF-A0A2Z6AZN0-F1
#
_entry.id   AF-A0A2Z6AZN0-F1
#
_cell.length_a   1.000
_cell.length_b   1.000
_cell.length_c   1.000
_cell.angle_alpha   90.00
_cell.angle_beta   90.00
_cell.angle_gamma   90.00
#
_symmetry.space_group_name_H-M   'P 1'
#
loop_
_entity.id
_entity.type
_entity.pdbx_description
1 polymer ?
#
loop_
_entity_poly.entity_id
_entity_poly.type
_entity_poly.pdbx_seq_one_letter_code
_entity_poly.pdbx_strand_id
1 'polypeptide(L)'
;MNQIRLQRHGKPDLLFNGDLLAQVDDREFSGFNENWMDTALYRTSLGQYILYSEFHITNCGKRSIPTALVFSTDQDLLEFMEVSSRPLSPLSAELLRQASLNDEAFDLCGPRVPVEFLPLVHTARAS
;
A
#
# COMPACT_ATOMS: atom_id res chain seq x y z
N MET A 1 -5.53 0.90 -19.32
CA MET A 1 -4.99 -0.46 -19.13
C MET A 1 -3.71 -0.66 -19.91
N ASN A 2 -2.63 -0.95 -19.18
CA ASN A 2 -1.30 -1.24 -19.71
C ASN A 2 -0.87 -2.65 -19.28
N GLN A 3 0.03 -3.26 -20.04
CA GLN A 3 0.73 -4.47 -19.59
C GLN A 3 1.79 -4.08 -18.57
N ILE A 4 1.69 -4.64 -17.36
CA ILE A 4 2.55 -4.33 -16.23
C ILE A 4 3.32 -5.58 -15.84
N ARG A 5 4.61 -5.41 -15.52
CA ARG A 5 5.51 -6.46 -15.07
C ARG A 5 6.08 -6.06 -13.70
N LEU A 6 5.78 -6.87 -12.67
CA LEU A 6 6.29 -6.66 -11.32
C LEU A 6 7.27 -7.78 -10.95
N GLN A 7 8.42 -7.40 -10.40
CA GLN A 7 9.39 -8.35 -9.88
C GLN A 7 8.88 -8.95 -8.56
N ARG A 8 9.27 -10.20 -8.27
CA ARG A 8 8.96 -10.84 -6.98
C ARG A 8 10.20 -11.56 -6.47
N HIS A 9 10.62 -11.25 -5.25
CA HIS A 9 11.82 -11.82 -4.68
C HIS A 9 11.71 -13.35 -4.58
N GLY A 10 12.65 -14.06 -5.22
CA GLY A 10 12.67 -15.54 -5.24
C GLY A 10 11.51 -16.20 -6.00
N LYS A 11 10.72 -15.44 -6.76
CA LYS A 11 9.59 -15.94 -7.56
C LYS A 11 9.65 -15.39 -8.98
N PRO A 12 8.97 -16.03 -9.96
CA PRO A 12 8.84 -15.46 -11.30
C PRO A 12 8.12 -14.11 -11.26
N ASP A 13 8.43 -13.25 -12.21
CA ASP A 13 7.74 -11.96 -12.35
C ASP A 13 6.23 -12.14 -12.53
N LEU A 14 5.48 -11.18 -12.01
CA LEU A 14 4.04 -11.11 -12.17
C LEU A 14 3.72 -10.22 -13.37
N LEU A 15 3.12 -10.82 -14.40
CA LEU A 15 2.68 -10.14 -15.62
C LEU A 15 1.17 -10.08 -15.64
N PHE A 16 0.60 -8.88 -15.81
CA PHE A 16 -0.83 -8.67 -15.87
C PHE A 16 -1.16 -7.42 -16.69
N ASN A 17 -2.42 -7.30 -17.11
CA ASN A 17 -2.96 -6.06 -17.66
C ASN A 17 -3.75 -5.35 -16.57
N GLY A 18 -3.55 -4.05 -16.44
CA GLY A 18 -4.20 -3.29 -15.39
C GLY A 18 -3.84 -1.81 -15.43
N ASP A 19 -4.24 -1.12 -14.37
CA ASP A 19 -3.97 0.29 -14.15
C ASP A 19 -3.37 0.48 -12.75
N LEU A 20 -2.46 1.45 -12.64
CA LEU A 20 -1.92 1.91 -11.36
C LEU A 20 -2.99 2.80 -10.69
N LEU A 21 -3.40 2.44 -9.48
CA LEU A 21 -4.35 3.23 -8.70
C LEU A 21 -3.64 4.25 -7.81
N ALA A 22 -2.52 3.85 -7.19
CA ALA A 22 -1.77 4.69 -6.27
C ALA A 22 -0.32 4.21 -6.12
N GLN A 23 0.57 5.13 -5.79
CA GLN A 23 1.95 4.83 -5.44
C GLN A 23 2.44 5.82 -4.38
N VAL A 24 3.02 5.28 -3.31
CA VAL A 24 3.56 6.05 -2.18
C VAL A 24 4.98 5.62 -1.88
N ASP A 25 5.80 6.58 -1.47
CA ASP A 25 7.17 6.38 -1.03
C ASP A 25 7.26 6.75 0.46
N ASP A 26 7.69 5.81 1.29
CA ASP A 26 7.79 5.99 2.73
C ASP A 26 8.67 7.17 3.15
N ARG A 27 9.63 7.58 2.31
CA ARG A 27 10.50 8.73 2.58
C ARG A 27 9.74 10.06 2.62
N GLU A 28 8.60 10.15 1.94
CA GLU A 28 7.75 11.35 1.95
C GLU A 28 7.05 11.54 3.31
N PHE A 29 6.91 10.48 4.10
CA PHE A 29 6.20 10.49 5.40
C PHE A 29 7.14 10.39 6.59
N SER A 30 8.14 9.51 6.51
CA SER A 30 9.06 9.21 7.62
C SER A 30 10.35 10.03 7.59
N GLY A 31 10.55 10.84 6.54
CA GLY A 31 11.80 11.57 6.31
C GLY A 31 12.90 10.68 5.73
N PHE A 32 14.15 11.16 5.74
CA PHE A 32 15.26 10.40 5.20
C PHE A 32 15.62 9.23 6.13
N ASN A 33 15.24 8.02 5.73
CA ASN A 33 15.74 6.76 6.30
C ASN A 33 16.71 6.07 5.33
N GLU A 34 17.72 5.40 5.88
CA GLU A 34 18.65 4.58 5.09
C GLU A 34 17.93 3.45 4.34
N ASN A 35 16.90 2.87 4.97
CA ASN A 35 16.05 1.86 4.37
C ASN A 35 14.64 2.44 4.25
N TRP A 36 14.00 2.25 3.11
CA TRP A 36 12.66 2.77 2.86
C TRP A 36 11.84 1.78 2.06
N MET A 37 10.54 2.02 2.00
CA MET A 37 9.60 1.18 1.28
C MET A 37 8.86 1.99 0.23
N ASP A 38 8.89 1.52 -1.01
CA ASP A 38 7.99 2.00 -2.06
C ASP A 38 6.79 1.05 -2.12
N THR A 39 5.57 1.58 -2.15
CA THR A 39 4.36 0.76 -2.24
C THR A 39 3.44 1.27 -3.34
N ALA A 40 2.94 0.36 -4.16
CA ALA A 40 2.03 0.66 -5.26
C ALA A 40 0.82 -0.27 -5.23
N LEU A 41 -0.34 0.27 -5.59
CA LEU A 41 -1.58 -0.46 -5.70
C LEU A 41 -2.05 -0.45 -7.15
N TYR A 42 -2.35 -1.63 -7.69
CA TYR A 42 -2.85 -1.81 -9.04
C TYR A 42 -4.21 -2.48 -9.04
N ARG A 43 -5.02 -2.16 -10.05
CA ARG A 43 -6.23 -2.91 -10.42
C ARG A 43 -5.97 -3.66 -11.70
N THR A 44 -6.24 -4.97 -11.70
CA THR A 44 -6.13 -5.79 -12.91
C THR A 44 -7.35 -5.61 -13.81
N SER A 45 -7.22 -5.98 -15.08
CA SER A 45 -8.34 -6.03 -16.03
C SER A 45 -9.43 -7.02 -15.64
N LEU A 46 -9.14 -7.94 -14.71
CA LEU A 46 -10.09 -8.91 -14.17
C LEU A 46 -10.77 -8.40 -12.88
N GLY A 47 -10.51 -7.16 -12.46
CA GLY A 47 -11.07 -6.56 -11.26
C GLY A 47 -10.41 -7.00 -9.96
N GLN A 48 -9.26 -7.69 -10.02
CA GLN A 48 -8.46 -8.05 -8.85
C GLN A 48 -7.55 -6.88 -8.47
N TYR A 49 -7.04 -6.90 -7.23
CA TYR A 49 -6.10 -5.90 -6.74
C TYR A 49 -4.72 -6.52 -6.51
N ILE A 50 -3.67 -5.75 -6.80
CA ILE A 50 -2.29 -6.15 -6.56
C ILE A 50 -1.62 -5.08 -5.71
N LEU A 51 -1.21 -5.47 -4.50
CA LEU A 51 -0.35 -4.66 -3.64
C LEU A 51 1.10 -5.03 -3.92
N TYR A 52 1.86 -4.08 -4.44
CA TYR A 52 3.29 -4.20 -4.65
C TYR A 52 4.03 -3.40 -3.60
N SER A 53 5.07 -3.98 -3.01
CA SER A 53 5.97 -3.30 -2.08
C SER A 53 7.41 -3.65 -2.40
N GLU A 54 8.27 -2.65 -2.44
CA GLU A 54 9.71 -2.81 -2.64
C GLU A 54 10.44 -2.19 -1.45
N PHE A 55 11.08 -3.06 -0.66
CA PHE A 55 11.87 -2.61 0.48
C PHE A 55 13.33 -2.44 0.07
N HIS A 56 13.80 -1.21 0.13
CA HIS A 56 15.16 -0.83 -0.23
C HIS A 56 16.05 -0.84 1.01
N ILE A 57 17.16 -1.57 0.93
CA ILE A 57 18.15 -1.70 1.99
C ILE A 57 19.47 -1.17 1.48
N THR A 58 19.92 -0.02 2.00
CA THR A 58 21.19 0.59 1.56
C THR A 58 22.38 0.13 2.40
N ASN A 59 22.13 -0.22 3.67
CA ASN A 59 23.16 -0.71 4.56
C ASN A 59 23.52 -2.16 4.17
N CYS A 60 24.81 -2.43 3.89
CA CYS A 60 25.32 -3.70 3.36
C CYS A 60 25.04 -4.00 1.87
N GLY A 61 25.28 -3.03 0.97
CA GLY A 61 25.52 -3.33 -0.45
C GLY A 61 24.35 -3.10 -1.41
N LYS A 62 23.40 -2.21 -1.05
CA LYS A 62 22.24 -1.80 -1.87
C LYS A 62 21.49 -2.98 -2.47
N ARG A 63 20.49 -3.47 -1.74
CA ARG A 63 19.57 -4.52 -2.20
C ARG A 63 18.12 -4.06 -2.08
N SER A 64 17.29 -4.51 -2.99
CA SER A 64 15.84 -4.27 -2.95
C SER A 64 15.11 -5.60 -2.89
N ILE A 65 14.06 -5.66 -2.08
CA ILE A 65 13.25 -6.86 -1.88
C ILE A 65 11.84 -6.57 -2.39
N PRO A 66 11.56 -6.90 -3.67
CA PRO A 66 10.25 -6.67 -4.26
C PRO A 66 9.27 -7.79 -3.87
N THR A 67 8.06 -7.41 -3.47
CA THR A 67 6.98 -8.31 -3.07
C THR A 67 5.69 -7.87 -3.78
N ALA A 68 4.92 -8.83 -4.27
CA ALA A 68 3.59 -8.56 -4.83
C ALA A 68 2.58 -9.56 -4.25
N LEU A 69 1.49 -9.03 -3.71
CA LEU A 69 0.36 -9.78 -3.17
C LEU A 69 -0.88 -9.51 -4.04
N VAL A 70 -1.65 -10.57 -4.30
CA VAL A 70 -2.85 -10.49 -5.15
C VAL A 70 -4.06 -10.73 -4.27
N PHE A 71 -5.06 -9.86 -4.39
CA PHE A 71 -6.31 -9.90 -3.67
C PHE A 71 -7.47 -10.02 -4.66
N SER A 72 -8.42 -10.89 -4.36
CA SER A 72 -9.57 -11.13 -5.24
C SER A 72 -10.59 -10.00 -5.14
N THR A 73 -10.70 -9.38 -3.97
CA THR A 73 -11.63 -8.29 -3.68
C THR A 73 -10.94 -7.12 -2.99
N ASP A 74 -11.60 -5.97 -3.01
CA ASP A 74 -11.26 -4.77 -2.23
C ASP A 74 -11.28 -5.08 -0.73
N GLN A 75 -12.27 -5.85 -0.28
CA GLN A 75 -12.41 -6.25 1.12
C GLN A 75 -11.21 -7.07 1.63
N ASP A 76 -10.74 -8.07 0.87
CA ASP A 76 -9.58 -8.88 1.26
C ASP A 76 -8.32 -8.03 1.46
N LEU A 77 -8.17 -7.00 0.62
CA LEU A 77 -7.04 -6.07 0.65
C LEU A 77 -7.14 -5.11 1.86
N LEU A 78 -8.33 -4.60 2.15
CA LEU A 78 -8.57 -3.76 3.32
C LEU A 78 -8.33 -4.54 4.62
N GLU A 79 -8.85 -5.75 4.72
CA GLU A 79 -8.62 -6.64 5.87
C GLU A 79 -7.13 -6.95 6.06
N PHE A 80 -6.41 -7.21 4.98
CA PHE A 80 -4.97 -7.42 5.06
C PHE A 80 -4.23 -6.19 5.61
N MET A 81 -4.56 -4.98 5.14
CA MET A 81 -3.92 -3.75 5.62
C MET A 81 -4.27 -3.43 7.07
N GLU A 82 -5.52 -3.67 7.49
CA GLU A 82 -5.93 -3.50 8.88
C GLU A 82 -5.32 -4.52 9.83
N VAL A 83 -5.24 -5.80 9.45
CA VAL A 83 -4.75 -6.87 10.32
C VAL A 83 -3.23 -6.80 10.45
N SER A 84 -2.53 -6.46 9.36
CA SER A 84 -1.06 -6.35 9.36
C SER A 84 -0.53 -5.08 10.04
N SER A 85 -1.36 -4.04 10.18
CA SER A 85 -0.95 -2.77 10.79
C SER A 85 -2.06 -2.21 11.68
N ARG A 86 -2.06 -2.58 12.98
CA ARG A 86 -2.84 -1.84 13.98
C ARG A 86 -1.91 -1.06 14.90
N PRO A 87 -1.95 0.28 14.87
CA PRO A 87 -2.77 1.15 14.01
C PRO A 87 -2.34 1.12 12.52
N LEU A 88 -3.27 1.49 11.62
CA LEU A 88 -3.00 1.52 10.18
C LEU A 88 -1.78 2.40 9.91
N SER A 89 -0.79 1.89 9.19
CA SER A 89 0.43 2.66 8.97
C SER A 89 0.12 3.93 8.16
N PRO A 90 0.81 5.06 8.40
CA PRO A 90 0.61 6.30 7.62
C PRO A 90 0.75 6.08 6.12
N LEU A 91 1.67 5.18 5.71
CA LEU A 91 1.87 4.78 4.33
C LEU A 91 0.62 4.09 3.74
N SER A 92 0.04 3.15 4.48
CA SER A 92 -1.18 2.44 4.07
C SER A 92 -2.37 3.39 3.98
N ALA A 93 -2.50 4.33 4.92
CA ALA A 93 -3.54 5.35 4.92
C ALA A 93 -3.45 6.23 3.67
N GLU A 94 -2.25 6.72 3.35
CA GLU A 94 -2.05 7.56 2.18
C GLU A 94 -2.24 6.78 0.87
N LEU A 95 -1.77 5.54 0.79
CA LEU A 95 -1.98 4.70 -0.38
C LEU A 95 -3.47 4.54 -0.69
N LEU A 96 -4.28 4.24 0.33
CA LEU A 96 -5.74 4.11 0.19
C LEU A 96 -6.39 5.45 -0.19
N ARG A 97 -5.94 6.55 0.41
CA ARG A 97 -6.43 7.90 0.09
C ARG A 97 -6.14 8.28 -1.37
N GLN A 98 -4.98 7.92 -1.91
CA GLN A 98 -4.66 8.16 -3.31
C GLN A 98 -5.42 7.21 -4.23
N ALA A 99 -5.61 5.96 -3.82
CA ALA A 99 -6.33 4.95 -4.61
C ALA A 99 -7.80 5.33 -4.77
N SER A 100 -8.42 5.96 -3.77
CA SER A 100 -9.81 6.43 -3.84
C SER A 100 -10.04 7.47 -4.93
N LEU A 101 -9.00 8.19 -5.36
CA LEU A 101 -9.12 9.15 -6.47
C LEU A 101 -9.31 8.46 -7.83
N ASN A 102 -8.94 7.18 -7.92
CA ASN A 102 -8.94 6.40 -9.16
C ASN A 102 -9.91 5.20 -9.10
N ASP A 103 -10.39 4.84 -7.91
CA ASP A 103 -11.29 3.69 -7.72
C ASP A 103 -12.27 3.93 -6.55
N GLU A 104 -13.56 3.96 -6.87
CA GLU A 104 -14.66 4.15 -5.91
C GLU A 104 -14.70 3.05 -4.84
N ALA A 105 -14.07 1.89 -5.07
CA ALA A 105 -13.95 0.83 -4.06
C ALA A 105 -13.24 1.30 -2.78
N PHE A 106 -12.41 2.35 -2.87
CA PHE A 106 -11.67 2.92 -1.74
C PHE A 106 -12.21 4.27 -1.28
N ASP A 107 -13.38 4.70 -1.77
CA ASP A 107 -13.97 5.98 -1.37
C ASP A 107 -14.30 6.01 0.13
N LEU A 108 -13.62 6.90 0.83
CA LEU A 108 -13.80 7.17 2.27
C LEU A 108 -15.20 7.74 2.63
N CYS A 109 -16.07 7.96 1.65
CA CYS A 109 -17.43 8.49 1.81
C CYS A 109 -18.55 7.48 1.45
N GLY A 110 -18.22 6.23 1.09
CA GLY A 110 -19.21 5.20 0.78
C GLY A 110 -19.74 4.46 2.01
N PRO A 111 -20.85 3.69 1.92
CA PRO A 111 -21.42 2.93 3.05
C PRO A 111 -20.53 1.78 3.57
N ARG A 112 -19.34 1.58 2.99
CA ARG A 112 -18.36 0.54 3.32
C ARG A 112 -17.15 1.13 4.07
N VAL A 113 -17.39 1.98 5.07
CA VAL A 113 -16.31 2.44 5.96
C VAL A 113 -16.11 1.43 7.08
N PRO A 114 -14.92 0.81 7.19
CA PRO A 114 -14.43 0.33 8.48
C PRO A 114 -13.14 1.07 8.84
N VAL A 115 -13.13 2.41 8.85
CA VAL A 115 -12.00 3.13 9.44
C VAL A 115 -12.52 4.17 10.43
N GLU A 116 -12.76 3.70 11.66
CA GLU A 116 -12.63 4.59 12.81
C GLU A 116 -11.17 5.05 12.86
N PHE A 117 -10.88 6.20 12.24
CA PHE A 117 -9.68 6.95 12.53
C PHE A 117 -9.79 7.42 13.98
N LEU A 118 -9.30 6.62 14.92
CA LEU A 118 -9.08 7.06 16.28
C LEU A 118 -8.12 8.26 16.23
N PRO A 119 -8.53 9.46 16.66
CA PRO A 119 -7.64 10.60 16.68
C PRO A 119 -6.45 10.25 17.58
N LEU A 120 -5.24 10.52 17.09
CA LEU A 120 -4.02 10.49 17.89
C LEU A 120 -4.23 11.41 19.11
N VAL A 121 -4.60 10.82 20.25
CA VAL A 121 -4.66 11.53 21.51
C VAL A 121 -3.22 11.85 21.86
N HIS A 122 -2.81 13.08 21.57
CA HIS A 122 -1.67 13.71 22.25
C HIS A 122 -1.98 13.68 23.74
N THR A 123 -1.45 12.68 24.45
CA THR A 123 -1.31 12.74 25.89
C THR A 123 -0.20 13.74 26.22
N ALA A 124 -0.51 15.02 26.07
CA ALA A 124 0.14 16.08 26.80
C ALA A 124 -0.27 15.91 28.28
N ARG A 125 0.47 15.08 29.01
CA ARG A 125 0.36 15.04 30.46
C ARG A 125 1.28 16.12 31.02
N ALA A 126 0.72 17.32 31.15
CA ALA A 126 1.21 18.31 32.09
C ALA A 126 0.79 17.88 33.50
N SER A 127 1.76 17.63 34.37
CA SER A 127 1.77 17.89 35.83
C SER A 127 3.10 17.42 36.39
#